data_AF-A0A9P7N6J4-F1
#
_entry.id   AF-A0A9P7N6J4-F1
#
_cell.length_a   1.000
_cell.length_b   1.000
_cell.length_c   1.000
_cell.angle_alpha   90.00
_cell.angle_beta   90.00
_cell.angle_gamma   90.00
#
_symmetry.space_group_name_H-M   'P 1'
#
loop_
_entity.id
_entity.type
_entity.pdbx_description
1 polymer ?
#
loop_
_entity_poly.entity_id
_entity_poly.type
_entity_poly.pdbx_seq_one_letter_code
_entity_poly.pdbx_strand_id
1 'polypeptide(L)'
;RDPNPQHDSLAPYLLKGIQDDGGLCFDFIREAIKRFDEDEAFPALFNEAMVRLSSQLSNLSLGDDYKPYIQALLTYTRFPILTTNLAEHPCFNMAQSAPGIEKHTILGPFFRISPLQPEAIKSYFPGARSLDRARIGNAQESLRMVLRTHQDDLFAITNAFIRASPVTRGRTLNWFSYIMNMNHKRRAMQVDPREVASDGFMLNVATIMDRLCEPFMDNDFSKVEKIDVRYFKRQPRIDIKDETKLNADQSTADAYYDKKEEGESNFISEAFFLTLAAHHYGSESLNSQLKFLDREIKYLEKHIKAMEAERSKLLNSPHQMRLFEETLKRHTNVLEKTIALKYAIEGALLDERMQSTSLRFMRYVAVWLLRLVTGSNYKPGTEMQMIKWVSPTKSNNKN
;
A
#
# COMPACT_ATOMS: atom_id res chain seq x y z
N ARG A 1 -4.30 2.04 -42.58
CA ARG A 1 -3.19 2.95 -42.18
C ARG A 1 -2.43 2.26 -41.08
N ASP A 2 -1.10 2.32 -41.06
CA ASP A 2 -0.33 1.76 -39.95
C ASP A 2 -0.71 2.48 -38.64
N PRO A 3 -0.84 1.75 -37.51
CA PRO A 3 -1.18 2.35 -36.23
C PRO A 3 -0.14 3.40 -35.85
N ASN A 4 -0.56 4.65 -35.67
CA ASN A 4 0.27 5.71 -35.14
C ASN A 4 -0.12 5.98 -33.67
N PRO A 5 0.66 5.51 -32.68
CA PRO A 5 0.31 5.64 -31.27
C PRO A 5 0.23 7.08 -30.74
N GLN A 6 0.70 8.08 -31.50
CA GLN A 6 0.57 9.49 -31.15
C GLN A 6 -0.78 10.09 -31.58
N HIS A 7 -1.43 9.50 -32.58
CA HIS A 7 -2.73 9.96 -33.11
C HIS A 7 -3.88 9.00 -32.80
N ASP A 8 -3.60 7.70 -32.68
CA ASP A 8 -4.60 6.65 -32.51
C ASP A 8 -4.87 6.32 -31.03
N SER A 9 -4.37 7.14 -30.10
CA SER A 9 -4.52 6.95 -28.65
C SER A 9 -4.83 8.29 -27.97
N LEU A 10 -5.70 8.25 -26.97
CA LEU A 10 -6.00 9.43 -26.14
C LEU A 10 -4.90 9.73 -25.11
N ALA A 11 -3.95 8.81 -24.88
CA ALA A 11 -2.94 8.94 -23.85
C ALA A 11 -2.11 10.24 -23.91
N PRO A 12 -1.58 10.69 -25.07
CA PRO A 12 -0.82 11.95 -25.15
C PRO A 12 -1.65 13.18 -24.80
N TYR A 13 -2.95 13.17 -25.14
CA TYR A 13 -3.87 14.27 -24.87
C TYR A 13 -4.32 14.30 -23.41
N LEU A 14 -4.46 13.13 -22.78
CA LEU A 14 -4.72 13.01 -21.35
C LEU A 14 -3.55 13.52 -20.50
N LEU A 15 -2.31 13.27 -20.92
CA LEU A 15 -1.11 13.76 -20.21
C LEU A 15 -0.97 15.28 -20.23
N LYS A 16 -1.45 15.96 -21.27
CA LYS A 16 -1.47 17.43 -21.32
C LYS A 16 -2.44 18.04 -20.31
N GLY A 17 -3.46 17.29 -19.89
CA GLY A 17 -4.44 17.71 -18.91
C GLY A 17 -5.54 18.62 -19.47
N ILE A 18 -6.53 18.94 -18.65
CA ILE A 18 -7.75 19.65 -19.07
C ILE A 18 -7.57 21.14 -19.37
N GLN A 19 -6.44 21.73 -18.96
CA GLN A 19 -6.16 23.17 -19.08
C GLN A 19 -5.31 23.50 -20.31
N ASP A 20 -4.69 22.50 -20.94
CA ASP A 20 -3.88 22.67 -22.15
C ASP A 20 -4.78 22.66 -23.39
N ASP A 21 -4.56 23.59 -24.32
CA ASP A 21 -5.35 23.70 -25.56
C ASP A 21 -5.28 22.43 -26.43
N GLY A 22 -4.20 21.65 -26.29
CA GLY A 22 -4.02 20.37 -26.94
C GLY A 22 -4.35 19.17 -26.06
N GLY A 23 -5.00 19.37 -24.90
CA GLY A 23 -5.45 18.32 -23.99
C GLY A 23 -6.94 17.97 -24.14
N LEU A 24 -7.41 16.97 -23.38
CA LEU A 24 -8.83 16.58 -23.37
C LEU A 24 -9.59 17.32 -22.28
N CYS A 25 -10.41 18.30 -22.68
CA CYS A 25 -11.29 19.00 -21.75
C CYS A 25 -12.49 18.14 -21.31
N PHE A 26 -13.15 18.55 -20.23
CA PHE A 26 -14.29 17.80 -19.69
C PHE A 26 -15.46 17.69 -20.68
N ASP A 27 -15.72 18.71 -21.50
CA ASP A 27 -16.83 18.68 -22.46
C ASP A 27 -16.60 17.66 -23.57
N PHE A 28 -15.37 17.55 -24.07
CA PHE A 28 -15.01 16.50 -25.02
C PHE A 28 -15.28 15.11 -24.43
N ILE A 29 -14.84 14.87 -23.19
CA ILE A 29 -15.04 13.58 -22.52
C ILE A 29 -16.54 13.30 -22.32
N ARG A 30 -17.34 14.30 -21.94
CA ARG A 30 -18.81 14.16 -21.81
C ARG A 30 -19.48 13.81 -23.13
N GLU A 31 -19.13 14.50 -24.21
CA GLU A 31 -19.70 14.23 -25.53
C GLU A 31 -19.29 12.85 -26.06
N ALA A 32 -18.04 12.44 -25.83
CA ALA A 32 -17.58 11.09 -26.18
C ALA A 32 -18.33 10.01 -25.39
N ILE A 33 -18.56 10.20 -24.09
CA ILE A 33 -19.30 9.27 -23.23
C ILE A 33 -20.72 9.02 -23.77
N LYS A 34 -21.39 10.04 -24.33
CA LYS A 34 -22.75 9.88 -24.90
C LYS A 34 -22.80 8.85 -26.04
N ARG A 35 -21.67 8.57 -26.68
CA ARG A 35 -21.57 7.61 -27.80
C ARG A 35 -21.09 6.22 -27.37
N PHE A 36 -20.89 5.98 -26.07
CA PHE A 36 -20.38 4.68 -25.60
C PHE A 36 -21.33 3.53 -25.92
N ASP A 37 -22.64 3.78 -25.92
CA ASP A 37 -23.66 2.79 -26.28
C ASP A 37 -23.83 2.64 -27.80
N GLU A 38 -23.25 3.54 -28.61
CA GLU A 38 -23.36 3.53 -30.07
C GLU A 38 -22.27 2.67 -30.72
N ASP A 39 -21.06 2.65 -30.15
CA ASP A 39 -19.90 1.91 -30.68
C ASP A 39 -18.91 1.55 -29.54
N GLU A 40 -18.65 0.25 -29.38
CA GLU A 40 -17.73 -0.30 -28.37
C GLU A 40 -16.28 0.19 -28.53
N ALA A 41 -15.91 0.75 -29.70
CA ALA A 41 -14.61 1.37 -29.91
C ALA A 41 -14.37 2.60 -29.02
N PHE A 42 -15.42 3.36 -28.66
CA PHE A 42 -15.28 4.52 -27.77
C PHE A 42 -14.81 4.15 -26.37
N PRO A 43 -15.51 3.28 -25.60
CA PRO A 43 -15.02 2.88 -24.28
C PRO A 43 -13.67 2.18 -24.34
N ALA A 44 -13.40 1.38 -25.38
CA ALA A 44 -12.11 0.73 -25.58
C ALA A 44 -10.97 1.75 -25.70
N LEU A 45 -11.16 2.82 -26.48
CA LEU A 45 -10.16 3.87 -26.66
C LEU A 45 -9.76 4.55 -25.34
N PHE A 46 -10.72 4.83 -24.46
CA PHE A 46 -10.46 5.39 -23.13
C PHE A 46 -9.76 4.38 -22.20
N ASN A 47 -10.18 3.12 -22.23
CA ASN A 47 -9.57 2.07 -21.40
C ASN A 47 -8.12 1.84 -21.80
N GLU A 48 -7.84 1.63 -23.09
CA GLU A 48 -6.50 1.38 -23.61
C GLU A 48 -5.55 2.56 -23.38
N ALA A 49 -6.07 3.79 -23.48
CA ALA A 49 -5.29 4.97 -23.12
C ALA A 49 -4.85 4.93 -21.66
N MET A 50 -5.75 4.63 -20.71
CA MET A 50 -5.39 4.57 -19.29
C MET A 50 -4.49 3.38 -18.95
N VAL A 51 -4.70 2.21 -19.57
CA VAL A 51 -3.82 1.04 -19.43
C VAL A 51 -2.40 1.39 -19.87
N ARG A 52 -2.26 2.08 -21.01
CA ARG A 52 -0.96 2.57 -21.48
C ARG A 52 -0.33 3.57 -20.51
N LEU A 53 -1.10 4.53 -20.00
CA LEU A 53 -0.61 5.50 -19.02
C LEU A 53 -0.13 4.82 -17.73
N SER A 54 -0.89 3.85 -17.22
CA SER A 54 -0.51 3.04 -16.06
C SER A 54 0.80 2.29 -16.32
N SER A 55 0.92 1.62 -17.47
CA SER A 55 2.15 0.90 -17.86
C SER A 55 3.35 1.83 -18.07
N GLN A 56 3.16 3.08 -18.49
CA GLN A 56 4.24 4.05 -18.59
C GLN A 56 4.66 4.53 -17.20
N LEU A 57 3.70 4.85 -16.33
CA LEU A 57 3.91 5.26 -14.94
C LEU A 57 4.68 4.21 -14.14
N SER A 58 4.54 2.90 -14.45
CA SER A 58 5.25 1.84 -13.74
C SER A 58 6.78 1.97 -13.80
N ASN A 59 7.29 2.70 -14.80
CA ASN A 59 8.71 2.94 -15.02
C ASN A 59 9.21 4.26 -14.42
N LEU A 60 8.31 5.04 -13.79
CA LEU A 60 8.63 6.31 -13.17
C LEU A 60 8.85 6.17 -11.66
N SER A 61 9.56 7.15 -11.11
CA SER A 61 9.78 7.37 -9.69
C SER A 61 9.18 8.71 -9.26
N LEU A 62 9.12 8.94 -7.94
CA LEU A 62 8.67 10.21 -7.37
C LEU A 62 9.48 11.42 -7.87
N GLY A 63 10.73 11.22 -8.29
CA GLY A 63 11.60 12.29 -8.82
C GLY A 63 11.32 12.64 -10.29
N ASP A 64 10.56 11.80 -11.01
CA ASP A 64 10.24 12.00 -12.42
C ASP A 64 8.94 12.81 -12.59
N ASP A 65 8.59 13.15 -13.83
CA ASP A 65 7.35 13.87 -14.15
C ASP A 65 6.12 12.93 -14.14
N TYR A 66 5.77 12.42 -12.95
CA TYR A 66 4.65 11.49 -12.75
C TYR A 66 3.29 12.18 -12.61
N LYS A 67 3.26 13.47 -12.23
CA LYS A 67 2.02 14.21 -11.91
C LYS A 67 1.00 14.22 -13.05
N PRO A 68 1.37 14.40 -14.33
CA PRO A 68 0.44 14.29 -15.45
C PRO A 68 -0.39 13.00 -15.46
N TYR A 69 0.23 11.87 -15.11
CA TYR A 69 -0.44 10.57 -15.04
C TYR A 69 -1.49 10.54 -13.93
N ILE A 70 -1.15 11.07 -12.75
CA ILE A 70 -2.09 11.18 -11.62
C ILE A 70 -3.28 12.07 -11.99
N GLN A 71 -3.02 13.21 -12.63
CA GLN A 71 -4.07 14.14 -13.09
C GLN A 71 -4.97 13.52 -14.16
N ALA A 72 -4.43 12.68 -15.05
CA ALA A 72 -5.24 11.94 -16.01
C ALA A 72 -6.23 10.99 -15.32
N LEU A 73 -5.80 10.24 -14.30
CA LEU A 73 -6.69 9.35 -13.55
C LEU A 73 -7.68 10.13 -12.66
N LEU A 74 -7.27 11.25 -12.07
CA LEU A 74 -8.17 12.17 -11.37
C LEU A 74 -9.22 12.80 -12.30
N THR A 75 -8.88 13.01 -13.57
CA THR A 75 -9.83 13.45 -14.58
C THR A 75 -10.88 12.36 -14.83
N TYR A 76 -10.45 11.10 -14.98
CA TYR A 76 -11.36 9.96 -15.11
C TYR A 76 -12.30 9.81 -13.91
N THR A 77 -11.83 10.09 -12.70
CA THR A 77 -12.65 9.95 -11.48
C THR A 77 -13.81 10.96 -11.39
N ARG A 78 -13.82 11.98 -12.25
CA ARG A 78 -14.97 12.88 -12.44
C ARG A 78 -16.12 12.24 -13.24
N PHE A 79 -15.89 11.11 -13.88
CA PHE A 79 -16.84 10.41 -14.75
C PHE A 79 -17.04 8.96 -14.27
N PRO A 80 -18.10 8.65 -13.50
CA PRO A 80 -18.33 7.31 -12.94
C PRO A 80 -18.37 6.17 -13.97
N ILE A 81 -18.76 6.46 -15.21
CA ILE A 81 -18.75 5.49 -16.30
C ILE A 81 -17.31 5.08 -16.68
N LEU A 82 -16.36 6.03 -16.69
CA LEU A 82 -14.95 5.73 -16.99
C LEU A 82 -14.32 4.90 -15.87
N THR A 83 -14.62 5.22 -14.60
CA THR A 83 -14.10 4.42 -13.48
C THR A 83 -14.70 3.02 -13.45
N THR A 84 -15.98 2.87 -13.82
CA THR A 84 -16.63 1.56 -13.92
C THR A 84 -16.02 0.72 -15.05
N ASN A 85 -15.88 1.29 -16.25
CA ASN A 85 -15.25 0.61 -17.38
C ASN A 85 -13.81 0.19 -17.07
N LEU A 86 -13.02 1.06 -16.42
CA LEU A 86 -11.67 0.72 -15.99
C LEU A 86 -11.65 -0.41 -14.95
N ALA A 87 -12.59 -0.43 -14.01
CA ALA A 87 -12.64 -1.50 -13.01
C ALA A 87 -13.00 -2.85 -13.62
N GLU A 88 -13.81 -2.86 -14.68
CA GLU A 88 -14.19 -4.07 -15.39
C GLU A 88 -13.12 -4.58 -16.35
N HIS A 89 -12.18 -3.72 -16.75
CA HIS A 89 -11.07 -4.09 -17.61
C HIS A 89 -10.22 -5.22 -17.01
N PRO A 90 -9.77 -6.22 -17.79
CA PRO A 90 -8.99 -7.36 -17.29
C PRO A 90 -7.72 -6.97 -16.53
N CYS A 91 -7.04 -5.90 -16.96
CA CYS A 91 -5.84 -5.39 -16.28
C CYS A 91 -6.12 -4.69 -14.95
N PHE A 92 -7.38 -4.43 -14.57
CA PHE A 92 -7.67 -3.81 -13.26
C PHE A 92 -7.21 -4.69 -12.11
N ASN A 93 -7.51 -5.98 -12.23
CA ASN A 93 -7.05 -7.01 -11.31
C ASN A 93 -6.79 -8.29 -12.09
N MET A 94 -5.51 -8.58 -12.35
CA MET A 94 -5.05 -9.77 -13.08
C MET A 94 -4.05 -10.55 -12.22
N ALA A 95 -3.95 -11.85 -12.46
CA ALA A 95 -2.99 -12.70 -11.76
C ALA A 95 -1.55 -12.22 -12.01
N GLN A 96 -0.83 -11.94 -10.93
CA GLN A 96 0.53 -11.41 -10.90
C GLN A 96 1.31 -11.98 -9.71
N SER A 97 2.64 -11.89 -9.78
CA SER A 97 3.47 -12.04 -8.58
C SER A 97 3.25 -10.83 -7.67
N ALA A 98 3.57 -10.96 -6.37
CA ALA A 98 3.46 -9.86 -5.41
C ALA A 98 4.13 -8.54 -5.89
N PRO A 99 5.39 -8.53 -6.39
CA PRO A 99 5.99 -7.32 -6.97
C PRO A 99 5.40 -6.94 -8.33
N GLY A 100 4.76 -7.87 -9.04
CA GLY A 100 4.10 -7.61 -10.31
C GLY A 100 2.83 -6.78 -10.16
N ILE A 101 2.14 -6.86 -9.01
CA ILE A 101 0.88 -6.13 -8.77
C ILE A 101 1.09 -4.62 -8.92
N GLU A 102 2.13 -4.07 -8.30
CA GLU A 102 2.44 -2.63 -8.36
C GLU A 102 2.91 -2.13 -9.74
N LYS A 103 3.08 -3.03 -10.72
CA LYS A 103 3.55 -2.68 -12.08
C LYS A 103 2.56 -3.00 -13.18
N HIS A 104 1.75 -4.05 -13.01
CA HIS A 104 0.98 -4.64 -14.10
C HIS A 104 -0.53 -4.52 -13.92
N THR A 105 -1.03 -4.14 -12.73
CA THR A 105 -2.44 -3.80 -12.57
C THR A 105 -2.69 -2.31 -12.82
N ILE A 106 -3.90 -1.92 -13.20
CA ILE A 106 -4.22 -0.52 -13.54
C ILE A 106 -3.86 0.45 -12.40
N LEU A 107 -4.23 0.15 -11.15
CA LEU A 107 -3.97 1.03 -10.01
C LEU A 107 -2.56 0.86 -9.41
N GLY A 108 -1.85 -0.23 -9.72
CA GLY A 108 -0.56 -0.57 -9.13
C GLY A 108 0.48 0.55 -9.27
N PRO A 109 0.77 1.00 -10.50
CA PRO A 109 1.75 2.06 -10.76
C PRO A 109 1.46 3.37 -10.04
N PHE A 110 0.19 3.73 -9.84
CA PHE A 110 -0.20 4.94 -9.10
C PHE A 110 0.17 4.83 -7.62
N PHE A 111 -0.14 3.68 -7.01
CA PHE A 111 0.21 3.40 -5.61
C PHE A 111 1.71 3.17 -5.40
N ARG A 112 2.45 2.80 -6.45
CA ARG A 112 3.89 2.55 -6.39
C ARG A 112 4.72 3.83 -6.17
N ILE A 113 4.25 4.97 -6.68
CA ILE A 113 4.94 6.25 -6.54
C ILE A 113 5.07 6.60 -5.05
N SER A 114 6.30 6.69 -4.57
CA SER A 114 6.59 6.82 -3.15
C SER A 114 8.01 7.33 -2.95
N PRO A 115 8.28 8.11 -1.89
CA PRO A 115 9.63 8.51 -1.56
C PRO A 115 10.49 7.34 -1.05
N LEU A 116 9.89 6.18 -0.79
CA LEU A 116 10.61 4.95 -0.45
C LEU A 116 11.14 4.21 -1.68
N GLN A 117 10.96 4.75 -2.89
CA GLN A 117 11.62 4.21 -4.09
C GLN A 117 13.13 4.50 -4.04
N PRO A 118 14.00 3.55 -4.47
CA PRO A 118 15.46 3.72 -4.37
C PRO A 118 16.00 5.02 -4.99
N GLU A 119 15.45 5.42 -6.14
CA GLU A 119 15.83 6.62 -6.87
C GLU A 119 15.46 7.90 -6.09
N ALA A 120 14.28 7.90 -5.47
CA ALA A 120 13.80 8.99 -4.64
C ALA A 120 14.63 9.11 -3.34
N ILE A 121 14.87 7.99 -2.65
CA ILE A 121 15.68 7.93 -1.43
C ILE A 121 17.06 8.55 -1.67
N LYS A 122 17.72 8.16 -2.77
CA LYS A 122 19.04 8.67 -3.14
C LYS A 122 19.04 10.19 -3.32
N SER A 123 17.94 10.74 -3.83
CA SER A 123 17.78 12.17 -4.10
C SER A 123 17.52 12.97 -2.81
N TYR A 124 16.76 12.42 -1.87
CA TYR A 124 16.51 13.05 -0.55
C TYR A 124 17.70 12.97 0.39
N PHE A 125 18.46 11.87 0.37
CA PHE A 125 19.56 11.62 1.31
C PHE A 125 20.90 11.37 0.60
N PRO A 126 21.41 12.34 -0.19
CA PRO A 126 22.69 12.20 -0.86
C PRO A 126 23.84 12.16 0.15
N GLY A 127 24.69 11.13 0.08
CA GLY A 127 25.81 10.96 1.00
C GLY A 127 25.35 10.76 2.45
N ALA A 128 24.35 9.91 2.67
CA ALA A 128 23.60 9.77 3.92
C ALA A 128 24.48 9.65 5.19
N ARG A 129 25.66 9.03 5.10
CA ARG A 129 26.64 8.91 6.19
C ARG A 129 27.15 10.24 6.75
N SER A 130 27.18 11.27 5.91
CA SER A 130 27.75 12.59 6.21
C SER A 130 26.70 13.66 6.51
N LEU A 131 25.41 13.31 6.44
CA LEU A 131 24.35 14.25 6.70
C LEU A 131 24.28 14.58 8.20
N ASP A 132 24.21 15.87 8.52
CA ASP A 132 23.88 16.31 9.86
C ASP A 132 22.39 16.14 10.17
N ARG A 133 22.03 16.20 11.45
CA ARG A 133 20.65 16.00 11.92
C ARG A 133 19.65 17.00 11.33
N ALA A 134 20.06 18.25 11.09
CA ALA A 134 19.16 19.27 10.56
C ALA A 134 18.83 18.98 9.08
N ARG A 135 19.83 18.60 8.28
CA ARG A 135 19.62 18.18 6.88
C ARG A 135 18.75 16.93 6.77
N ILE A 136 18.95 15.94 7.66
CA ILE A 136 18.09 14.75 7.72
C ILE A 136 16.64 15.16 8.03
N GLY A 137 16.43 15.98 9.06
CA GLY A 137 15.09 16.45 9.44
C GLY A 137 14.37 17.21 8.33
N ASN A 138 15.08 18.12 7.65
CA ASN A 138 14.53 18.89 6.52
C ASN A 138 14.16 18.00 5.32
N ALA A 139 15.00 17.00 5.01
CA ALA A 139 14.71 16.03 3.96
C ALA A 139 13.49 15.16 4.30
N GLN A 140 13.39 14.70 5.56
CA GLN A 140 12.23 13.94 6.05
C GLN A 140 10.94 14.76 6.01
N GLU A 141 10.98 16.05 6.33
CA GLU A 141 9.80 16.93 6.24
C GLU A 141 9.37 17.14 4.78
N SER A 142 10.33 17.41 3.90
CA SER A 142 10.07 17.56 2.46
C SER A 142 9.47 16.29 1.86
N LEU A 143 9.99 15.13 2.27
CA LEU A 143 9.49 13.82 1.91
C LEU A 143 8.03 13.63 2.36
N ARG A 144 7.71 13.96 3.61
CA ARG A 144 6.34 13.84 4.15
C ARG A 144 5.35 14.73 3.41
N MET A 145 5.72 15.97 3.10
CA MET A 145 4.84 16.89 2.35
C MET A 145 4.46 16.29 1.00
N VAL A 146 5.44 15.79 0.24
CA VAL A 146 5.19 15.18 -1.07
C VAL A 146 4.36 13.90 -0.94
N LEU A 147 4.69 13.04 0.04
CA LEU A 147 3.93 11.81 0.29
C LEU A 147 2.47 12.11 0.64
N ARG A 148 2.19 13.09 1.51
CA ARG A 148 0.83 13.50 1.89
C ARG A 148 0.02 13.95 0.67
N THR A 149 0.59 14.80 -0.17
CA THR A 149 -0.09 15.27 -1.39
C THR A 149 -0.44 14.10 -2.30
N HIS A 150 0.51 13.19 -2.54
CA HIS A 150 0.27 12.02 -3.37
C HIS A 150 -0.80 11.09 -2.77
N GLN A 151 -0.78 10.88 -1.46
CA GLN A 151 -1.78 10.08 -0.76
C GLN A 151 -3.17 10.72 -0.73
N ASP A 152 -3.27 12.06 -0.77
CA ASP A 152 -4.53 12.77 -0.96
C ASP A 152 -5.11 12.51 -2.35
N ASP A 153 -4.28 12.51 -3.40
CA ASP A 153 -4.70 12.14 -4.75
C ASP A 153 -5.12 10.66 -4.84
N LEU A 154 -4.32 9.75 -4.28
CA LEU A 154 -4.65 8.31 -4.23
C LEU A 154 -5.96 8.04 -3.49
N PHE A 155 -6.23 8.76 -2.40
CA PHE A 155 -7.50 8.64 -1.70
C PHE A 155 -8.65 9.14 -2.55
N ALA A 156 -8.52 10.30 -3.21
CA ALA A 156 -9.55 10.83 -4.08
C ALA A 156 -9.89 9.86 -5.22
N ILE A 157 -8.86 9.28 -5.85
CA ILE A 157 -9.00 8.23 -6.87
C ILE A 157 -9.75 7.03 -6.28
N THR A 158 -9.23 6.44 -5.21
CA THR A 158 -9.78 5.21 -4.60
C THR A 158 -11.22 5.41 -4.15
N ASN A 159 -11.51 6.53 -3.49
CA ASN A 159 -12.85 6.86 -3.02
C ASN A 159 -13.84 7.02 -4.19
N ALA A 160 -13.41 7.52 -5.35
CA ALA A 160 -14.26 7.57 -6.53
C ALA A 160 -14.59 6.17 -7.07
N PHE A 161 -13.62 5.25 -7.13
CA PHE A 161 -13.86 3.85 -7.48
C PHE A 161 -14.83 3.15 -6.50
N ILE A 162 -14.64 3.35 -5.19
CA ILE A 162 -15.52 2.80 -4.13
C ILE A 162 -16.96 3.34 -4.23
N ARG A 163 -17.14 4.57 -4.72
CA ARG A 163 -18.45 5.23 -4.81
C ARG A 163 -19.16 5.06 -6.15
N ALA A 164 -18.44 4.71 -7.22
CA ALA A 164 -18.99 4.63 -8.57
C ALA A 164 -20.17 3.64 -8.68
N SER A 165 -20.00 2.41 -8.21
CA SER A 165 -21.06 1.39 -8.19
C SER A 165 -20.73 0.27 -7.19
N PRO A 166 -21.70 -0.58 -6.80
CA PRO A 166 -21.42 -1.78 -6.00
C PRO A 166 -20.41 -2.72 -6.67
N VAL A 167 -20.46 -2.86 -8.00
CA VAL A 167 -19.54 -3.72 -8.79
C VAL A 167 -18.12 -3.15 -8.71
N THR A 168 -17.95 -1.87 -9.03
CA THR A 168 -16.65 -1.17 -8.99
C THR A 168 -16.05 -1.23 -7.58
N ARG A 169 -16.87 -1.06 -6.55
CA ARG A 169 -16.47 -1.22 -5.15
C ARG A 169 -15.96 -2.64 -4.87
N GLY A 170 -16.73 -3.66 -5.24
CA GLY A 170 -16.34 -5.06 -5.04
C GLY A 170 -15.01 -5.39 -5.73
N ARG A 171 -14.82 -4.92 -6.96
CA ARG A 171 -13.55 -5.10 -7.71
C ARG A 171 -12.38 -4.37 -7.06
N THR A 172 -12.60 -3.16 -6.55
CA THR A 172 -11.57 -2.40 -5.83
C THR A 172 -11.16 -3.10 -4.54
N LEU A 173 -12.12 -3.61 -3.76
CA LEU A 173 -11.84 -4.40 -2.56
C LEU A 173 -11.12 -5.73 -2.88
N ASN A 174 -11.49 -6.38 -3.99
CA ASN A 174 -10.79 -7.56 -4.50
C ASN A 174 -9.32 -7.27 -4.85
N TRP A 175 -9.03 -6.09 -5.40
CA TRP A 175 -7.67 -5.70 -5.70
C TRP A 175 -6.86 -5.48 -4.41
N PHE A 176 -7.42 -4.81 -3.41
CA PHE A 176 -6.78 -4.67 -2.10
C PHE A 176 -6.55 -6.01 -1.40
N SER A 177 -7.53 -6.92 -1.44
CA SER A 177 -7.37 -8.24 -0.84
C SER A 177 -6.33 -9.07 -1.58
N TYR A 178 -6.27 -8.96 -2.90
CA TYR A 178 -5.27 -9.64 -3.71
C TYR A 178 -3.85 -9.19 -3.35
N ILE A 179 -3.65 -7.89 -3.12
CA ILE A 179 -2.37 -7.36 -2.61
C ILE A 179 -2.00 -8.05 -1.29
N MET A 180 -2.91 -8.09 -0.32
CA MET A 180 -2.62 -8.67 0.99
C MET A 180 -2.29 -10.15 0.88
N ASN A 181 -3.12 -10.93 0.21
CA ASN A 181 -2.98 -12.38 0.10
C ASN A 181 -1.67 -12.79 -0.62
N MET A 182 -1.18 -11.97 -1.55
CA MET A 182 0.08 -12.23 -2.25
C MET A 182 1.32 -11.83 -1.45
N ASN A 183 1.18 -11.08 -0.36
CA ASN A 183 2.29 -10.45 0.36
C ASN A 183 2.58 -11.01 1.76
N HIS A 184 2.08 -12.21 2.10
CA HIS A 184 2.32 -12.81 3.43
C HIS A 184 3.82 -12.97 3.74
N LYS A 185 4.66 -13.18 2.72
CA LYS A 185 6.12 -13.30 2.84
C LYS A 185 6.82 -12.03 3.38
N ARG A 186 6.15 -10.87 3.41
CA ARG A 186 6.65 -9.63 4.03
C ARG A 186 6.84 -9.75 5.55
N ARG A 187 6.34 -10.83 6.16
CA ARG A 187 6.49 -11.17 7.59
C ARG A 187 7.60 -12.19 7.87
N ALA A 188 8.27 -12.70 6.85
CA ALA A 188 9.37 -13.65 7.04
C ALA A 188 10.51 -13.02 7.85
N MET A 189 11.24 -13.83 8.63
CA MET A 189 12.43 -13.37 9.37
C MET A 189 13.48 -12.73 8.45
N GLN A 190 13.59 -13.26 7.24
CA GLN A 190 14.40 -12.71 6.16
C GLN A 190 13.50 -12.59 4.92
N VAL A 191 13.12 -11.36 4.61
CA VAL A 191 12.28 -11.05 3.44
C VAL A 191 13.17 -11.00 2.20
N ASP A 192 12.77 -11.71 1.13
CA ASP A 192 13.35 -11.53 -0.20
C ASP A 192 12.59 -10.40 -0.94
N PRO A 193 13.22 -9.24 -1.22
CA PRO A 193 12.56 -8.13 -1.91
C PRO A 193 12.05 -8.47 -3.32
N ARG A 194 12.50 -9.58 -3.91
CA ARG A 194 12.07 -10.05 -5.24
C ARG A 194 10.76 -10.85 -5.19
N GLU A 195 10.32 -11.25 -4.00
CA GLU A 195 9.11 -12.06 -3.82
C GLU A 195 7.95 -11.27 -3.20
N VAL A 196 8.15 -9.99 -2.90
CA VAL A 196 7.17 -9.14 -2.23
C VAL A 196 7.01 -7.80 -2.96
N ALA A 197 5.87 -7.15 -2.78
CA ALA A 197 5.65 -5.78 -3.23
C ALA A 197 6.56 -4.80 -2.49
N SER A 198 6.78 -3.62 -3.06
CA SER A 198 7.69 -2.64 -2.47
C SER A 198 7.10 -2.00 -1.20
N ASP A 199 8.00 -1.51 -0.35
CA ASP A 199 7.67 -0.82 0.89
C ASP A 199 6.83 0.45 0.64
N GLY A 200 7.16 1.20 -0.41
CA GLY A 200 6.44 2.41 -0.78
C GLY A 200 5.00 2.13 -1.24
N PHE A 201 4.81 1.07 -2.03
CA PHE A 201 3.49 0.63 -2.45
C PHE A 201 2.63 0.19 -1.27
N MET A 202 3.18 -0.68 -0.41
CA MET A 202 2.45 -1.19 0.76
C MET A 202 2.14 -0.11 1.80
N LEU A 203 3.02 0.89 1.96
CA LEU A 203 2.75 2.05 2.80
C LEU A 203 1.54 2.84 2.28
N ASN A 204 1.52 3.15 0.99
CA ASN A 204 0.39 3.85 0.38
C ASN A 204 -0.91 3.04 0.51
N VAL A 205 -0.87 1.72 0.28
CA VAL A 205 -2.02 0.85 0.47
C VAL A 205 -2.54 0.92 1.92
N ALA A 206 -1.67 0.80 2.91
CA ALA A 206 -2.05 0.89 4.33
C ALA A 206 -2.69 2.25 4.66
N THR A 207 -2.09 3.36 4.21
CA THR A 207 -2.63 4.70 4.44
C THR A 207 -4.01 4.90 3.79
N ILE A 208 -4.22 4.41 2.56
CA ILE A 208 -5.52 4.55 1.90
C ILE A 208 -6.57 3.67 2.58
N MET A 209 -6.23 2.46 3.01
CA MET A 209 -7.12 1.59 3.78
C MET A 209 -7.53 2.22 5.11
N ASP A 210 -6.59 2.82 5.84
CA ASP A 210 -6.86 3.62 7.03
C ASP A 210 -7.88 4.75 6.77
N ARG A 211 -7.69 5.48 5.66
CA ARG A 211 -8.58 6.57 5.26
C ARG A 211 -9.99 6.10 4.87
N LEU A 212 -10.12 4.92 4.27
CA LEU A 212 -11.42 4.32 3.98
C LEU A 212 -12.18 3.94 5.26
N CYS A 213 -11.48 3.74 6.38
CA CYS A 213 -12.09 3.49 7.68
C CYS A 213 -12.56 4.75 8.41
N GLU A 214 -11.98 5.92 8.13
CA GLU A 214 -12.27 7.17 8.85
C GLU A 214 -13.75 7.49 9.01
N PRO A 215 -14.62 7.32 7.99
CA PRO A 215 -16.04 7.64 8.12
C PRO A 215 -16.79 6.81 9.18
N PHE A 216 -16.23 5.68 9.61
CA PHE A 216 -16.82 4.85 10.66
C PHE A 216 -16.04 4.81 11.97
N MET A 217 -14.92 5.53 12.06
CA MET A 217 -14.10 5.65 13.26
C MET A 217 -14.52 6.86 14.12
N ASP A 218 -15.71 6.81 14.72
CA ASP A 218 -16.23 7.90 15.55
C ASP A 218 -15.79 7.78 17.02
N ASN A 219 -15.71 8.90 17.73
CA ASN A 219 -15.23 8.93 19.12
C ASN A 219 -16.12 8.14 20.08
N ASP A 220 -17.39 7.94 19.73
CA ASP A 220 -18.38 7.20 20.52
C ASP A 220 -18.39 5.69 20.26
N PHE A 221 -17.60 5.23 19.27
CA PHE A 221 -17.56 3.84 18.85
C PHE A 221 -18.94 3.30 18.48
N SER A 222 -19.79 4.14 17.87
CA SER A 222 -21.20 3.82 17.54
C SER A 222 -21.33 2.92 16.33
N LYS A 223 -20.26 2.74 15.55
CA LYS A 223 -20.26 1.91 14.35
C LYS A 223 -19.47 0.61 14.52
N VAL A 224 -18.90 0.36 15.70
CA VAL A 224 -18.15 -0.88 15.98
C VAL A 224 -19.05 -2.11 15.84
N GLU A 225 -20.33 -2.04 16.25
CA GLU A 225 -21.26 -3.17 16.06
C GLU A 225 -21.54 -3.52 14.59
N LYS A 226 -21.22 -2.63 13.64
CA LYS A 226 -21.37 -2.91 12.20
C LYS A 226 -20.25 -3.79 11.66
N ILE A 227 -19.17 -3.97 12.42
CA ILE A 227 -18.09 -4.90 12.09
C ILE A 227 -18.57 -6.30 12.41
N ASP A 228 -18.80 -7.08 11.37
CA ASP A 228 -19.36 -8.42 11.47
C ASP A 228 -18.34 -9.42 12.03
N VAL A 229 -18.62 -9.94 13.22
CA VAL A 229 -17.80 -10.95 13.89
C VAL A 229 -17.76 -12.29 13.15
N ARG A 230 -18.73 -12.53 12.25
CA ARG A 230 -18.81 -13.74 11.42
C ARG A 230 -18.08 -13.60 10.09
N TYR A 231 -17.39 -12.48 9.83
CA TYR A 231 -16.71 -12.20 8.56
C TYR A 231 -15.93 -13.39 7.99
N PHE A 232 -15.06 -14.00 8.80
CA PHE A 232 -14.23 -15.15 8.37
C PHE A 232 -15.00 -16.46 8.17
N LYS A 233 -16.25 -16.55 8.66
CA LYS A 233 -17.14 -17.69 8.41
C LYS A 233 -18.03 -17.49 7.17
N ARG A 234 -18.09 -16.29 6.60
CA ARG A 234 -18.83 -16.01 5.37
C ARG A 234 -17.92 -16.18 4.15
N GLN A 235 -17.82 -15.15 3.31
CA GLN A 235 -16.95 -15.07 2.14
C GLN A 235 -15.85 -14.01 2.37
N PRO A 236 -14.90 -14.25 3.30
CA PRO A 236 -13.84 -13.29 3.56
C PRO A 236 -12.94 -13.13 2.32
N ARG A 237 -12.49 -11.91 2.06
CA ARG A 237 -11.53 -11.65 0.97
C ARG A 237 -10.09 -11.92 1.38
N ILE A 238 -9.79 -11.76 2.67
CA ILE A 238 -8.46 -12.04 3.22
C ILE A 238 -8.35 -13.53 3.54
N ASP A 239 -7.30 -14.14 3.01
CA ASP A 239 -6.94 -15.51 3.37
C ASP A 239 -6.16 -15.50 4.70
N ILE A 240 -6.71 -16.20 5.70
CA ILE A 240 -6.10 -16.36 7.01
C ILE A 240 -5.72 -17.81 7.30
N LYS A 241 -5.73 -18.70 6.29
CA LYS A 241 -5.57 -20.15 6.51
C LYS A 241 -4.31 -20.46 7.32
N ASP A 242 -3.18 -19.94 6.88
CA ASP A 242 -1.86 -20.18 7.49
C ASP A 242 -1.50 -19.18 8.61
N GLU A 243 -2.42 -18.26 8.94
CA GLU A 243 -2.20 -17.28 10.00
C GLU A 243 -2.29 -17.91 11.39
N THR A 244 -1.41 -17.50 12.31
CA THR A 244 -1.48 -17.98 13.69
C THR A 244 -2.72 -17.39 14.39
N LYS A 245 -3.61 -18.25 14.89
CA LYS A 245 -4.84 -17.81 15.57
C LYS A 245 -4.54 -17.46 17.03
N LEU A 246 -5.32 -16.54 17.61
CA LEU A 246 -5.08 -16.02 18.96
C LEU A 246 -5.08 -17.09 20.06
N ASN A 247 -5.99 -18.07 19.96
CA ASN A 247 -6.12 -19.15 20.95
C ASN A 247 -6.77 -20.40 20.32
N ALA A 248 -6.23 -20.84 19.18
CA ALA A 248 -6.67 -22.07 18.52
C ALA A 248 -5.49 -22.65 17.71
N ASP A 249 -5.38 -23.97 17.71
CA ASP A 249 -4.51 -24.67 16.76
C ASP A 249 -5.16 -24.72 15.37
N GLN A 250 -4.39 -25.16 14.37
CA GLN A 250 -4.85 -25.25 12.98
C GLN A 250 -6.08 -26.16 12.84
N SER A 251 -6.09 -27.31 13.52
CA SER A 251 -7.20 -28.28 13.42
C SER A 251 -8.52 -27.72 13.94
N THR A 252 -8.46 -26.98 15.05
CA THR A 252 -9.60 -26.32 15.67
C THR A 252 -10.10 -25.18 14.78
N ALA A 253 -9.18 -24.42 14.19
CA ALA A 253 -9.51 -23.32 13.29
C ALA A 253 -10.16 -23.84 11.99
N ASP A 254 -9.60 -24.87 11.37
CA ASP A 254 -10.12 -25.47 10.14
C ASP A 254 -11.55 -25.98 10.38
N ALA A 255 -11.78 -26.77 11.44
CA ALA A 255 -13.11 -27.27 11.79
C ALA A 255 -14.13 -26.15 12.09
N TYR A 256 -13.67 -25.00 12.59
CA TYR A 256 -14.52 -23.84 12.85
C TYR A 256 -14.91 -23.09 11.57
N TYR A 257 -13.95 -22.89 10.66
CA TYR A 257 -14.14 -22.13 9.41
C TYR A 257 -14.71 -22.95 8.25
N ASP A 258 -14.66 -24.28 8.31
CA ASP A 258 -15.36 -25.20 7.41
C ASP A 258 -16.87 -25.05 7.50
N LYS A 259 -17.39 -24.69 8.69
CA LYS A 259 -18.80 -24.40 8.91
C LYS A 259 -19.12 -22.97 8.45
N LYS A 260 -19.32 -22.82 7.15
CA LYS A 260 -19.67 -21.54 6.53
C LYS A 260 -21.04 -21.03 6.98
N GLU A 261 -21.15 -19.71 7.08
CA GLU A 261 -22.39 -18.98 7.29
C GLU A 261 -22.78 -18.24 6.01
N GLU A 262 -24.08 -18.19 5.72
CA GLU A 262 -24.61 -17.48 4.56
C GLU A 262 -24.54 -15.96 4.72
N GLY A 263 -24.62 -15.27 3.59
CA GLY A 263 -24.71 -13.82 3.50
C GLY A 263 -23.40 -13.13 3.09
N GLU A 264 -23.54 -11.92 2.55
CA GLU A 264 -22.40 -11.07 2.19
C GLU A 264 -21.95 -10.22 3.37
N SER A 265 -20.68 -9.81 3.34
CA SER A 265 -20.13 -8.88 4.31
C SER A 265 -20.37 -7.44 3.87
N ASN A 266 -20.73 -6.58 4.83
CA ASN A 266 -20.90 -5.15 4.55
C ASN A 266 -19.54 -4.47 4.32
N PHE A 267 -19.57 -3.29 3.68
CA PHE A 267 -18.36 -2.52 3.39
C PHE A 267 -17.52 -2.19 4.64
N ILE A 268 -18.15 -1.90 5.78
CA ILE A 268 -17.43 -1.58 7.03
C ILE A 268 -16.58 -2.77 7.47
N SER A 269 -17.14 -3.98 7.40
CA SER A 269 -16.43 -5.21 7.76
C SER A 269 -15.28 -5.50 6.79
N GLU A 270 -15.56 -5.39 5.48
CA GLU A 270 -14.53 -5.57 4.44
C GLU A 270 -13.38 -4.58 4.63
N ALA A 271 -13.68 -3.28 4.75
CA ALA A 271 -12.67 -2.26 4.98
C ALA A 271 -11.91 -2.50 6.28
N PHE A 272 -12.59 -2.84 7.38
CA PHE A 272 -11.95 -3.10 8.67
C PHE A 272 -10.92 -4.24 8.61
N PHE A 273 -11.30 -5.42 8.08
CA PHE A 273 -10.39 -6.56 8.03
C PHE A 273 -9.28 -6.38 6.99
N LEU A 274 -9.57 -5.73 5.86
CA LEU A 274 -8.54 -5.36 4.88
C LEU A 274 -7.53 -4.36 5.46
N THR A 275 -7.99 -3.36 6.23
CA THR A 275 -7.10 -2.39 6.90
C THR A 275 -6.24 -3.08 7.96
N LEU A 276 -6.80 -4.01 8.74
CA LEU A 276 -6.03 -4.80 9.70
C LEU A 276 -4.91 -5.60 9.01
N ALA A 277 -5.22 -6.26 7.89
CA ALA A 277 -4.22 -6.97 7.08
C ALA A 277 -3.17 -6.00 6.48
N ALA A 278 -3.60 -4.83 6.01
CA ALA A 278 -2.70 -3.81 5.46
C ALA A 278 -1.72 -3.26 6.50
N HIS A 279 -2.14 -3.11 7.76
CA HIS A 279 -1.21 -2.80 8.86
C HIS A 279 -0.20 -3.92 9.08
N HIS A 280 -0.67 -5.16 9.09
CA HIS A 280 0.18 -6.32 9.36
C HIS A 280 1.27 -6.50 8.29
N TYR A 281 0.89 -6.50 7.01
CA TYR A 281 1.79 -6.73 5.87
C TYR A 281 2.48 -5.46 5.36
N GLY A 282 1.94 -4.28 5.65
CA GLY A 282 2.47 -2.98 5.22
C GLY A 282 3.26 -2.26 6.30
N SER A 283 2.56 -1.49 7.15
CA SER A 283 3.19 -0.58 8.12
C SER A 283 4.06 -1.30 9.16
N GLU A 284 3.62 -2.44 9.68
CA GLU A 284 4.39 -3.18 10.70
C GLU A 284 5.61 -3.90 10.11
N SER A 285 5.58 -4.23 8.81
CA SER A 285 6.74 -4.76 8.09
C SER A 285 7.85 -3.69 8.04
N LEU A 286 7.49 -2.42 7.76
CA LEU A 286 8.42 -1.29 7.78
C LEU A 286 9.01 -1.02 9.17
N ASN A 287 8.20 -1.07 10.23
CA ASN A 287 8.68 -0.96 11.62
C ASN A 287 9.70 -2.05 11.97
N SER A 288 9.44 -3.29 11.53
CA SER A 288 10.34 -4.43 11.75
C SER A 288 11.65 -4.25 10.98
N GLN A 289 11.58 -3.74 9.76
CA GLN A 289 12.73 -3.43 8.92
C GLN A 289 13.65 -2.37 9.55
N LEU A 290 13.11 -1.33 10.20
CA LEU A 290 13.94 -0.34 10.91
C LEU A 290 14.87 -0.99 11.96
N LYS A 291 14.33 -1.93 12.75
CA LYS A 291 15.13 -2.67 13.76
C LYS A 291 16.22 -3.52 13.11
N PHE A 292 15.96 -4.07 11.93
CA PHE A 292 16.95 -4.83 11.16
C PHE A 292 18.03 -3.91 10.59
N LEU A 293 17.65 -2.79 9.98
CA LEU A 293 18.56 -1.81 9.40
C LEU A 293 19.54 -1.26 10.45
N ASP A 294 19.08 -1.00 11.68
CA ASP A 294 19.96 -0.58 12.78
C ASP A 294 21.08 -1.59 13.09
N ARG A 295 20.76 -2.89 13.04
CA ARG A 295 21.75 -3.96 13.27
C ARG A 295 22.69 -4.09 12.08
N GLU A 296 22.15 -4.00 10.87
CA GLU A 296 22.90 -4.11 9.62
C GLU A 296 23.89 -2.95 9.47
N ILE A 297 23.48 -1.72 9.76
CA ILE A 297 24.34 -0.52 9.74
C ILE A 297 25.55 -0.72 10.66
N LYS A 298 25.31 -1.12 11.92
CA LYS A 298 26.40 -1.37 12.89
C LYS A 298 27.35 -2.47 12.42
N TYR A 299 26.81 -3.54 11.82
CA TYR A 299 27.61 -4.63 11.27
C TYR A 299 28.49 -4.14 10.11
N LEU A 300 27.90 -3.43 9.14
CA LEU A 300 28.59 -2.90 7.97
C LEU A 300 29.67 -1.88 8.36
N GLU A 301 29.38 -0.98 9.31
CA GLU A 301 30.36 -0.01 9.84
C GLU A 301 31.56 -0.72 10.48
N LYS A 302 31.31 -1.74 11.31
CA LYS A 302 32.38 -2.53 11.93
C LYS A 302 33.20 -3.27 10.86
N HIS A 303 32.55 -3.84 9.85
CA HIS A 303 33.22 -4.58 8.79
C HIS A 303 34.09 -3.67 7.92
N ILE A 304 33.56 -2.51 7.50
CA ILE A 304 34.30 -1.49 6.74
C ILE A 304 35.52 -1.00 7.53
N LYS A 305 35.35 -0.69 8.82
CA LYS A 305 36.47 -0.28 9.68
C LYS A 305 37.56 -1.36 9.80
N ALA A 306 37.16 -2.63 9.86
CA ALA A 306 38.11 -3.75 9.87
C ALA A 306 38.85 -3.87 8.54
N MET A 307 38.15 -3.75 7.40
CA MET A 307 38.78 -3.72 6.08
C MET A 307 39.79 -2.57 5.96
N GLU A 308 39.40 -1.35 6.35
CA GLU A 308 40.26 -0.16 6.29
C GLU A 308 41.55 -0.35 7.10
N ALA A 309 41.49 -1.05 8.23
CA ALA A 309 42.68 -1.36 9.04
C ALA A 309 43.67 -2.32 8.34
N GLU A 310 43.20 -3.13 7.39
CA GLU A 310 44.04 -4.05 6.60
C GLU A 310 44.65 -3.38 5.37
N ARG A 311 44.18 -2.18 5.00
CA ARG A 311 44.62 -1.44 3.81
C ARG A 311 46.14 -1.25 3.73
N SER A 312 46.79 -1.00 4.87
CA SER A 312 48.25 -0.80 4.94
C SER A 312 49.05 -2.06 4.58
N LYS A 313 48.47 -3.26 4.72
CA LYS A 313 49.14 -4.52 4.37
C LYS A 313 49.27 -4.74 2.86
N LEU A 314 48.47 -4.03 2.06
CA LEU A 314 48.38 -4.20 0.61
C LEU A 314 49.19 -3.16 -0.19
N LEU A 315 49.93 -2.27 0.50
CA LEU A 315 50.70 -1.18 -0.13
C LEU A 315 51.70 -1.65 -1.19
N ASN A 316 52.27 -2.84 -1.02
CA ASN A 316 53.30 -3.39 -1.91
C ASN A 316 52.73 -4.17 -3.12
N SER A 317 51.41 -4.27 -3.27
CA SER A 317 50.76 -5.04 -4.34
C SER A 317 49.70 -4.21 -5.06
N PRO A 318 50.08 -3.50 -6.15
CA PRO A 318 49.16 -2.58 -6.85
C PRO A 318 47.89 -3.24 -7.39
N HIS A 319 47.96 -4.49 -7.84
CA HIS A 319 46.80 -5.22 -8.34
C HIS A 319 45.81 -5.58 -7.23
N GLN A 320 46.32 -6.10 -6.10
CA GLN A 320 45.49 -6.44 -4.94
C GLN A 320 44.89 -5.19 -4.28
N MET A 321 45.63 -4.08 -4.26
CA MET A 321 45.13 -2.80 -3.77
C MET A 321 43.93 -2.31 -4.58
N ARG A 322 43.95 -2.44 -5.91
CA ARG A 322 42.80 -2.05 -6.76
C ARG A 322 41.55 -2.88 -6.45
N LEU A 323 41.67 -4.20 -6.36
CA LEU A 323 40.54 -5.09 -6.02
C LEU A 323 39.99 -4.80 -4.62
N PHE A 324 40.87 -4.49 -3.67
CA PHE A 324 40.49 -4.09 -2.32
C PHE A 324 39.69 -2.79 -2.32
N GLU A 325 40.15 -1.75 -3.01
CA GLU A 325 39.44 -0.46 -3.11
C GLU A 325 38.07 -0.61 -3.76
N GLU A 326 37.95 -1.44 -4.81
CA GLU A 326 36.64 -1.74 -5.42
C GLU A 326 35.69 -2.42 -4.44
N THR A 327 36.19 -3.37 -3.66
CA THR A 327 35.40 -4.09 -2.66
C THR A 327 34.98 -3.17 -1.51
N LEU A 328 35.90 -2.36 -0.99
CA LEU A 328 35.64 -1.36 0.03
C LEU A 328 34.59 -0.33 -0.43
N LYS A 329 34.70 0.11 -1.68
CA LYS A 329 33.72 1.01 -2.32
C LYS A 329 32.34 0.36 -2.41
N ARG A 330 32.24 -0.93 -2.78
CA ARG A 330 30.97 -1.66 -2.82
C ARG A 330 30.33 -1.75 -1.44
N HIS A 331 31.08 -2.14 -0.40
CA HIS A 331 30.55 -2.21 0.97
C HIS A 331 30.12 -0.84 1.49
N THR A 332 30.90 0.20 1.19
CA THR A 332 30.55 1.59 1.57
C THR A 332 29.27 2.05 0.88
N ASN A 333 29.10 1.75 -0.40
CA ASN A 333 27.86 2.06 -1.13
C ASN A 333 26.64 1.32 -0.56
N VAL A 334 26.82 0.08 -0.10
CA VAL A 334 25.74 -0.67 0.60
C VAL A 334 25.40 0.05 1.91
N LEU A 335 26.40 0.38 2.74
CA LEU A 335 26.18 1.11 3.99
C LEU A 335 25.46 2.45 3.77
N GLU A 336 25.87 3.23 2.76
CA GLU A 336 25.21 4.51 2.43
C GLU A 336 23.74 4.31 2.04
N LYS A 337 23.44 3.30 1.22
CA LYS A 337 22.06 2.98 0.83
C LYS A 337 21.22 2.51 2.02
N THR A 338 21.78 1.68 2.91
CA THR A 338 21.10 1.19 4.11
C THR A 338 20.76 2.34 5.06
N ILE A 339 21.69 3.29 5.27
CA ILE A 339 21.44 4.48 6.09
C ILE A 339 20.39 5.39 5.44
N ALA A 340 20.49 5.64 4.14
CA ALA A 340 19.51 6.45 3.41
C ALA A 340 18.10 5.85 3.48
N LEU A 341 17.98 4.52 3.32
CA LEU A 341 16.72 3.79 3.45
C LEU A 341 16.14 3.93 4.86
N LYS A 342 16.98 3.80 5.90
CA LYS A 342 16.56 4.03 7.28
C LYS A 342 15.96 5.43 7.45
N TYR A 343 16.66 6.49 7.01
CA TYR A 343 16.16 7.86 7.14
C TYR A 343 14.86 8.10 6.37
N ALA A 344 14.70 7.48 5.20
CA ALA A 344 13.48 7.56 4.42
C ALA A 344 12.29 6.88 5.13
N ILE A 345 12.49 5.66 5.64
CA ILE A 345 11.46 4.93 6.39
C ILE A 345 11.09 5.69 7.67
N GLU A 346 12.07 6.19 8.43
CA GLU A 346 11.81 7.04 9.61
C GLU A 346 11.01 8.28 9.23
N GLY A 347 11.38 8.96 8.14
CA GLY A 347 10.68 10.15 7.66
C GLY A 347 9.22 9.88 7.33
N ALA A 348 8.97 8.78 6.60
CA ALA A 348 7.64 8.36 6.17
C ALA A 348 6.77 7.85 7.33
N LEU A 349 7.33 7.05 8.25
CA LEU A 349 6.59 6.50 9.38
C LEU A 349 6.28 7.54 10.45
N LEU A 350 7.12 8.57 10.62
CA LEU A 350 6.89 9.64 11.59
C LEU A 350 5.93 10.73 11.07
N ASP A 351 5.15 10.44 10.03
CA ASP A 351 4.09 11.32 9.58
C ASP A 351 2.95 11.40 10.60
N GLU A 352 2.76 12.57 11.21
CA GLU A 352 1.77 12.76 12.27
C GLU A 352 0.33 12.47 11.85
N ARG A 353 -0.04 12.82 10.61
CA ARG A 353 -1.41 12.60 10.09
C ARG A 353 -1.67 11.10 9.93
N MET A 354 -0.73 10.40 9.30
CA MET A 354 -0.82 8.94 9.16
C MET A 354 -0.84 8.24 10.51
N GLN A 355 0.07 8.61 11.43
CA GLN A 355 0.13 8.03 12.77
C GLN A 355 -1.14 8.27 13.58
N SER A 356 -1.71 9.47 13.49
CA SER A 356 -2.97 9.80 14.15
C SER A 356 -4.13 8.93 13.65
N THR A 357 -4.27 8.78 12.33
CA THR A 357 -5.32 7.92 11.75
C THR A 357 -5.10 6.44 12.09
N SER A 358 -3.87 5.93 11.98
CA SER A 358 -3.51 4.56 12.34
C SER A 358 -3.78 4.26 13.82
N LEU A 359 -3.38 5.15 14.72
CA LEU A 359 -3.63 4.98 16.16
C LEU A 359 -5.13 4.97 16.48
N ARG A 360 -5.91 5.83 15.82
CA ARG A 360 -7.37 5.83 15.92
C ARG A 360 -7.96 4.49 15.44
N PHE A 361 -7.44 3.93 14.34
CA PHE A 361 -7.84 2.61 13.86
C PHE A 361 -7.50 1.50 14.86
N MET A 362 -6.28 1.49 15.42
CA MET A 362 -5.88 0.52 16.44
C MET A 362 -6.72 0.62 17.71
N ARG A 363 -7.10 1.84 18.13
CA ARG A 363 -8.04 2.05 19.24
C ARG A 363 -9.40 1.42 18.92
N TYR A 364 -9.86 1.52 17.68
CA TYR A 364 -11.08 0.86 17.19
C TYR A 364 -10.99 -0.66 17.25
N VAL A 365 -9.87 -1.24 16.81
CA VAL A 365 -9.59 -2.68 16.88
C VAL A 365 -9.61 -3.15 18.34
N ALA A 366 -8.96 -2.43 19.25
CA ALA A 366 -8.95 -2.75 20.67
C ALA A 366 -10.36 -2.74 21.28
N VAL A 367 -11.16 -1.72 20.98
CA VAL A 367 -12.55 -1.66 21.45
C VAL A 367 -13.37 -2.81 20.86
N TRP A 368 -13.24 -3.11 19.57
CA TRP A 368 -13.93 -4.22 18.93
C TRP A 368 -13.58 -5.57 19.59
N LEU A 369 -12.30 -5.84 19.85
CA LEU A 369 -11.85 -7.04 20.55
C LEU A 369 -12.39 -7.11 21.98
N LEU A 370 -12.39 -5.99 22.71
CA LEU A 370 -12.95 -5.94 24.06
C LEU A 370 -14.45 -6.25 24.05
N ARG A 371 -15.23 -5.62 23.17
CA ARG A 371 -16.66 -5.90 23.03
C ARG A 371 -16.93 -7.37 22.67
N LEU A 372 -16.07 -7.97 21.85
CA LEU A 372 -16.16 -9.40 21.49
C LEU A 372 -15.94 -10.31 22.70
N VAL A 373 -14.96 -10.00 23.56
CA VAL A 373 -14.61 -10.81 24.73
C VAL A 373 -15.56 -10.59 25.91
N THR A 374 -16.05 -9.37 26.11
CA THR A 374 -16.94 -9.02 27.21
C THR A 374 -18.42 -9.26 26.91
N GLY A 375 -18.80 -9.31 25.63
CA GLY A 375 -20.20 -9.28 25.21
C GLY A 375 -20.92 -7.99 25.61
N SER A 376 -20.18 -6.93 25.97
CA SER A 376 -20.72 -5.65 26.43
C SER A 376 -20.45 -4.53 25.43
N ASN A 377 -21.19 -3.43 25.54
CA ASN A 377 -20.95 -2.22 24.75
C ASN A 377 -19.80 -1.38 25.32
N TYR A 378 -18.64 -2.00 25.57
CA TYR A 378 -17.48 -1.34 26.19
C TYR A 378 -17.08 -0.06 25.44
N LYS A 379 -16.71 0.97 26.22
CA LYS A 379 -16.12 2.22 25.74
C LYS A 379 -14.93 2.60 26.65
N PRO A 380 -13.84 3.15 26.11
CA PRO A 380 -12.77 3.70 26.93
C PRO A 380 -13.31 4.72 27.95
N GLY A 381 -12.85 4.66 29.20
CA GLY A 381 -13.36 5.45 30.32
C GLY A 381 -14.43 4.75 31.18
N THR A 382 -14.88 3.54 30.80
CA THR A 382 -15.85 2.75 31.59
C THR A 382 -15.21 1.57 32.33
N GLU A 383 -13.91 1.64 32.66
CA GLU A 383 -13.10 0.53 33.18
C GLU A 383 -13.57 0.00 34.55
N MET A 384 -14.29 0.82 35.33
CA MET A 384 -14.82 0.43 36.65
C MET A 384 -16.02 -0.53 36.59
N GLN A 385 -16.59 -0.78 35.41
CA GLN A 385 -17.63 -1.80 35.24
C GLN A 385 -16.93 -3.16 35.12
N MET A 386 -17.11 -4.04 36.11
CA MET A 386 -16.50 -5.38 36.11
C MET A 386 -16.68 -6.06 34.74
N ILE A 387 -15.56 -6.27 34.04
CA ILE A 387 -15.51 -7.03 32.80
C ILE A 387 -15.78 -8.49 33.15
N LYS A 388 -17.02 -8.94 32.95
CA LYS A 388 -17.37 -10.36 33.04
C LYS A 388 -17.00 -11.02 31.73
N TRP A 389 -16.04 -11.94 31.76
CA TRP A 389 -15.73 -12.79 30.62
C TRP A 389 -16.92 -13.70 30.32
N VAL A 390 -17.44 -13.67 29.09
CA VAL A 390 -18.47 -14.60 28.65
C VAL A 390 -17.77 -15.77 27.98
N SER A 391 -17.73 -16.92 28.66
CA SER A 391 -17.22 -18.16 28.07
C SER A 391 -18.04 -18.50 26.82
N PRO A 392 -17.41 -18.89 25.69
CA PRO A 392 -18.14 -19.44 24.55
C PRO A 392 -18.92 -20.66 25.04
N THR A 393 -20.25 -20.57 25.00
CA THR A 393 -21.14 -21.63 25.46
C THR A 393 -20.80 -22.93 24.72
N LYS A 394 -20.43 -23.98 25.50
CA LYS A 394 -20.53 -25.36 25.02
C LYS A 394 -21.95 -25.52 24.49
N SER A 395 -22.09 -25.93 23.24
CA SER A 395 -23.36 -26.34 22.66
C SER A 395 -24.03 -27.31 23.63
N ASN A 396 -25.13 -26.88 24.24
CA ASN A 396 -26.02 -27.77 24.98
C ASN A 396 -26.67 -28.70 23.95
N ASN A 397 -26.01 -29.81 23.65
CA ASN A 397 -26.70 -31.00 23.17
C ASN A 397 -27.51 -31.54 24.36
N LYS A 398 -28.75 -31.06 24.45
CA LYS A 398 -29.86 -31.74 25.11
C LYS A 398 -31.09 -31.59 24.21
N ASN A 399 -31.20 -32.46 23.22
CA ASN A 399 -32.07 -33.65 23.28
C ASN A 399 -31.76 -34.56 22.09
#